data_AF-A0A7R6PNB5-F1
#
_entry.id   AF-A0A7R6PNB5-F1
#
_cell.length_a   1.000
_cell.length_b   1.000
_cell.length_c   1.000
_cell.angle_alpha   90.00
_cell.angle_beta   90.00
_cell.angle_gamma   90.00
#
_symmetry.space_group_name_H-M   'P 1'
#
loop_
_entity.id
_entity.type
_entity.pdbx_description
1 polymer ?
#
loop_
_entity_poly.entity_id
_entity_poly.type
_entity_poly.pdbx_seq_one_letter_code
_entity_poly.pdbx_strand_id
1 'polypeptide(L)'
;MKKNKGFTLIELVMVIVILGILAAVAMPKYQDMREEALRASAKATISNIRSAIAIFYAKSALNGTPVFPTTAELTATGQQSLFVERELPKSPIDNSNSVTEVNSDPVTCSDVTAADGYLYNPSTGEIRYNNSDDDGAGTQWCAY
;
A
#
# COMPACT_ATOMS: atom_id res chain seq x y z
N MET A 1 41.18 -30.11 36.83
CA MET A 1 40.92 -30.17 35.37
C MET A 1 39.41 -30.05 35.14
N LYS A 2 38.94 -28.94 34.56
CA LYS A 2 37.52 -28.79 34.19
C LYS A 2 37.25 -29.64 32.95
N LYS A 3 36.30 -30.58 33.02
CA LYS A 3 35.82 -31.32 31.85
C LYS A 3 35.02 -30.36 30.97
N ASN A 4 35.59 -29.90 29.88
CA ASN A 4 34.84 -29.22 28.83
C ASN A 4 33.91 -30.24 28.18
N LYS A 5 32.62 -30.20 28.52
CA LYS A 5 31.58 -30.96 27.81
C LYS A 5 31.38 -30.28 26.45
N GLY A 6 31.91 -30.87 25.39
CA GLY A 6 31.59 -30.46 24.02
C GLY A 6 30.15 -30.84 23.67
N PHE A 7 29.54 -30.06 22.79
CA PHE A 7 28.23 -30.36 22.20
C PHE A 7 28.30 -31.67 21.42
N THR A 8 27.27 -32.51 21.52
CA THR A 8 27.24 -33.75 20.73
C THR A 8 26.76 -33.47 19.30
N LEU A 9 27.29 -34.21 18.32
CA LEU A 9 26.81 -34.11 16.93
C LEU A 9 25.31 -34.41 16.83
N ILE A 10 24.81 -35.34 17.66
CA ILE A 10 23.40 -35.70 17.68
C ILE A 10 22.51 -34.57 18.22
N GLU A 11 22.95 -33.80 19.21
CA GLU A 11 22.21 -32.62 19.68
C GLU A 11 22.06 -31.58 18.58
N LEU A 12 23.15 -31.30 17.84
CA LEU A 12 23.09 -30.34 16.75
C LEU A 12 22.15 -30.82 15.63
N VAL A 13 22.21 -32.11 15.28
CA VAL A 13 21.33 -32.71 14.26
C VAL A 13 19.87 -32.70 14.70
N MET A 14 19.57 -33.02 15.96
CA MET A 14 18.20 -33.00 16.46
C MET A 14 17.61 -31.59 16.45
N VAL A 15 18.41 -30.57 16.78
CA VAL A 15 17.96 -29.16 16.76
C VAL A 15 17.60 -28.72 15.34
N ILE A 16 18.44 -28.98 14.33
CA ILE A 16 18.13 -28.59 12.95
C ILE A 16 16.90 -29.32 12.41
N VAL A 17 16.68 -30.58 12.81
CA VAL A 17 15.50 -31.36 12.43
C VAL A 17 14.23 -30.73 13.02
N ILE A 18 14.24 -30.38 14.30
CA ILE A 18 13.09 -29.74 14.95
C ILE A 18 12.82 -28.37 14.31
N LEU A 19 13.86 -27.55 14.08
CA LEU A 19 13.73 -26.26 13.42
C LEU A 19 13.20 -26.41 11.98
N GLY A 20 13.60 -27.45 11.25
CA GLY A 20 13.09 -27.75 9.92
C GLY A 20 11.58 -28.04 9.90
N ILE A 21 11.09 -28.84 10.84
CA ILE A 21 9.66 -29.15 10.96
C ILE A 21 8.86 -27.89 11.33
N LEU A 22 9.34 -27.11 12.29
CA LEU A 22 8.68 -25.86 12.69
C LEU A 22 8.62 -24.86 11.54
N ALA A 23 9.71 -24.71 10.77
CA ALA A 23 9.75 -23.82 9.61
C ALA A 23 8.75 -24.27 8.52
N ALA A 24 8.65 -25.57 8.25
CA ALA A 24 7.74 -26.10 7.23
C ALA A 24 6.26 -25.81 7.54
N VAL A 25 5.86 -25.86 8.82
CA VAL A 25 4.48 -25.56 9.23
C VAL A 25 4.22 -24.05 9.36
N ALA A 26 5.24 -23.27 9.73
CA ALA A 26 5.10 -21.83 9.93
C ALA A 26 5.12 -21.02 8.63
N MET A 27 5.84 -21.47 7.60
CA MET A 27 6.05 -20.71 6.36
C MET A 27 4.75 -20.38 5.60
N PRO A 28 3.80 -21.32 5.38
CA PRO A 28 2.55 -21.00 4.68
C PRO A 28 1.74 -19.94 5.43
N LYS A 29 1.55 -20.12 6.74
CA LYS A 29 0.83 -19.15 7.58
C LYS A 29 1.47 -17.76 7.57
N TYR A 30 2.81 -17.70 7.50
CA TYR A 30 3.52 -16.44 7.44
C TYR A 30 3.29 -15.70 6.11
N GLN A 31 3.10 -16.41 5.00
CA GLN A 31 2.75 -15.81 3.71
C GLN A 31 1.34 -15.23 3.76
N ASP A 32 0.35 -16.01 4.24
CA ASP A 32 -1.04 -15.54 4.39
C ASP A 32 -1.12 -14.26 5.27
N MET A 33 -0.41 -14.25 6.41
CA MET A 33 -0.36 -13.10 7.30
C MET A 33 0.28 -11.86 6.64
N ARG A 34 1.28 -12.06 5.77
CA ARG A 34 1.89 -10.95 5.03
C ARG A 34 0.94 -10.36 4.02
N GLU A 35 0.20 -11.18 3.29
CA GLU A 35 -0.81 -10.72 2.31
C GLU A 35 -1.97 -10.00 3.01
N GLU A 36 -2.44 -10.50 4.16
CA GLU A 36 -3.44 -9.80 4.96
C GLU A 36 -2.94 -8.46 5.49
N ALA A 37 -1.69 -8.39 5.97
CA ALA A 37 -1.08 -7.13 6.39
C ALA A 37 -0.94 -6.14 5.23
N LEU A 38 -0.57 -6.61 4.04
CA LEU A 38 -0.48 -5.78 2.83
C LEU A 38 -1.85 -5.20 2.45
N ARG A 39 -2.90 -6.03 2.43
CA ARG A 39 -4.28 -5.59 2.16
C ARG A 39 -4.78 -4.57 3.18
N ALA A 40 -4.51 -4.79 4.46
CA ALA A 40 -4.87 -3.85 5.51
C ALA A 40 -4.14 -2.50 5.33
N SER A 41 -2.84 -2.55 5.03
CA SER A 41 -2.02 -1.35 4.77
C SER A 41 -2.50 -0.59 3.53
N ALA A 42 -2.82 -1.29 2.45
CA ALA A 42 -3.37 -0.69 1.23
C ALA A 42 -4.70 0.01 1.50
N LYS A 43 -5.67 -0.69 2.11
CA LYS A 43 -6.97 -0.09 2.48
C LYS A 43 -6.82 1.13 3.38
N ALA A 44 -5.95 1.07 4.37
CA ALA A 44 -5.67 2.20 5.26
C ALA A 44 -5.06 3.38 4.49
N THR A 45 -4.10 3.12 3.60
CA THR A 45 -3.39 4.15 2.84
C THR A 45 -4.34 4.87 1.89
N ILE A 46 -5.12 4.14 1.07
CA ILE A 46 -6.08 4.76 0.15
C ILE A 46 -7.19 5.50 0.90
N SER A 47 -7.66 4.98 2.04
CA SER A 47 -8.66 5.65 2.89
C SER A 47 -8.14 6.96 3.47
N ASN A 48 -6.87 6.99 3.89
CA ASN A 48 -6.23 8.21 4.40
C ASN A 48 -6.15 9.28 3.29
N ILE A 49 -5.81 8.88 2.06
CA ILE A 49 -5.74 9.80 0.93
C ILE A 49 -7.14 10.32 0.57
N ARG A 50 -8.15 9.44 0.47
CA ARG A 50 -9.56 9.83 0.24
C ARG A 50 -10.07 10.80 1.31
N SER A 51 -9.72 10.57 2.56
CA SER A 51 -10.09 11.47 3.67
C SER A 51 -9.44 12.85 3.50
N ALA A 52 -8.16 12.90 3.11
CA ALA A 52 -7.48 14.15 2.83
C ALA A 52 -8.12 14.92 1.65
N ILE A 53 -8.44 14.21 0.55
CA ILE A 53 -9.15 14.77 -0.61
C ILE A 53 -10.51 15.35 -0.19
N ALA A 54 -11.28 14.62 0.63
CA ALA A 54 -12.58 15.09 1.12
C ALA A 54 -12.44 16.35 2.01
N ILE A 55 -11.42 16.40 2.88
CA ILE A 55 -11.12 17.59 3.69
C ILE A 55 -10.76 18.79 2.80
N PHE A 56 -9.96 18.57 1.75
CA PHE A 56 -9.63 19.62 0.79
C PHE A 56 -10.88 20.14 0.07
N TYR A 57 -11.70 19.23 -0.45
CA TYR A 57 -12.96 19.60 -1.10
C TYR A 57 -13.86 20.43 -0.18
N ALA A 58 -14.01 20.01 1.08
CA ALA A 58 -14.78 20.75 2.08
C ALA A 58 -14.20 22.14 2.36
N LYS A 59 -12.87 22.27 2.46
CA LYS A 59 -12.20 23.58 2.63
C LYS A 59 -12.41 24.48 1.42
N SER A 60 -12.31 23.95 0.21
CA SER A 60 -12.53 24.69 -1.03
C SER A 60 -13.98 25.17 -1.15
N ALA A 61 -14.95 24.36 -0.73
CA ALA A 61 -16.35 24.75 -0.68
C ALA A 61 -16.59 25.98 0.22
N LEU A 62 -15.88 26.09 1.35
CA LEU A 62 -15.97 27.26 2.23
C LEU A 62 -15.39 28.53 1.60
N ASN A 63 -14.48 28.39 0.62
CA ASN A 63 -13.85 29.50 -0.09
C ASN A 63 -14.60 29.89 -1.38
N GLY A 64 -15.75 29.30 -1.66
CA GLY A 64 -16.68 29.73 -2.71
C GLY A 64 -17.06 28.64 -3.69
N THR A 65 -16.07 27.93 -4.27
CA THR A 65 -16.31 26.89 -5.27
C THR A 65 -15.75 25.55 -4.79
N PRO A 66 -16.60 24.55 -4.53
CA PRO A 66 -16.14 23.21 -4.19
C PRO A 66 -15.34 22.62 -5.35
N VAL A 67 -14.06 22.35 -5.12
CA VAL A 67 -13.15 21.72 -6.09
C VAL A 67 -12.35 20.63 -5.41
N PHE A 68 -12.15 19.52 -6.11
CA PHE A 68 -11.19 18.50 -5.72
C PHE A 68 -9.76 19.00 -6.00
N PRO A 69 -8.75 18.48 -5.29
CA PRO A 69 -7.38 18.87 -5.56
C PRO A 69 -6.98 18.44 -6.98
N THR A 70 -6.16 19.25 -7.63
CA THR A 70 -5.50 18.86 -8.88
C THR A 70 -4.43 17.78 -8.61
N THR A 71 -4.00 17.09 -9.66
CA THR A 71 -2.85 16.16 -9.59
C THR A 71 -1.57 16.85 -9.09
N ALA A 72 -1.37 18.10 -9.49
CA ALA A 72 -0.26 18.92 -9.00
C ALA A 72 -0.33 19.14 -7.48
N GLU A 73 -1.50 19.48 -6.93
CA GLU A 73 -1.68 19.68 -5.48
C GLU A 73 -1.56 18.39 -4.66
N LEU A 74 -1.89 17.23 -5.25
CA LEU A 74 -1.70 15.92 -4.64
C LEU A 74 -0.22 15.53 -4.53
N THR A 75 0.57 15.86 -5.56
CA THR A 75 1.99 15.49 -5.69
C THR A 75 2.95 16.58 -5.21
N ALA A 76 2.44 17.77 -4.90
CA ALA A 76 3.24 18.89 -4.44
C ALA A 76 3.99 18.56 -3.14
N THR A 77 5.13 19.23 -2.94
CA THR A 77 5.90 19.19 -1.69
C THR A 77 5.83 20.54 -0.98
N GLY A 78 5.96 20.52 0.34
CA GLY A 78 5.91 21.74 1.15
C GLY A 78 4.50 22.29 1.38
N GLN A 79 4.35 23.61 1.41
CA GLN A 79 3.10 24.28 1.81
C GLN A 79 1.96 24.19 0.79
N GLN A 80 2.23 23.66 -0.42
CA GLN A 80 1.22 23.43 -1.45
C GLN A 80 0.76 21.96 -1.52
N SER A 81 1.32 21.08 -0.67
CA SER A 81 0.89 19.68 -0.59
C SER A 81 -0.46 19.56 0.12
N LEU A 82 -1.32 18.69 -0.42
CA LEU A 82 -2.48 18.18 0.32
C LEU A 82 -2.08 17.57 1.67
N PHE A 83 -0.90 16.97 1.74
CA PHE A 83 -0.29 16.41 2.94
C PHE A 83 0.76 17.40 3.43
N VAL A 84 0.33 18.46 4.12
CA VAL A 84 1.19 19.51 4.68
C VAL A 84 2.55 18.96 5.16
N GLU A 85 3.64 19.46 4.59
CA GLU A 85 5.04 19.07 4.88
C GLU A 85 5.46 17.64 4.49
N ARG A 86 4.62 16.87 3.79
CA ARG A 86 4.94 15.51 3.32
C ARG A 86 4.51 15.29 1.87
N GLU A 87 5.19 14.37 1.21
CA GLU A 87 4.75 13.80 -0.06
C GLU A 87 3.53 12.88 0.16
N LEU A 88 2.75 12.68 -0.90
CA LEU A 88 1.72 11.64 -0.96
C LEU A 88 2.31 10.31 -0.44
N PRO A 89 1.61 9.58 0.46
CA PRO A 89 2.09 8.30 0.94
C PRO A 89 2.36 7.34 -0.21
N LYS A 90 3.50 6.65 -0.16
CA LYS A 90 3.81 5.60 -1.14
C LYS A 90 2.80 4.47 -1.05
N SER A 91 2.41 3.95 -2.20
CA SER A 91 1.60 2.75 -2.33
C SER A 91 2.34 1.58 -1.67
N PRO A 92 1.69 0.82 -0.77
CA PRO A 92 2.29 -0.35 -0.15
C PRO A 92 2.59 -1.50 -1.14
N ILE A 93 2.02 -1.44 -2.35
CA ILE A 93 2.05 -2.52 -3.35
C ILE A 93 3.32 -2.42 -4.21
N ASP A 94 3.67 -1.20 -4.62
CA ASP A 94 4.73 -0.93 -5.60
C ASP A 94 5.78 0.09 -5.10
N ASN A 95 5.61 0.60 -3.87
CA ASN A 95 6.50 1.59 -3.25
C ASN A 95 6.64 2.89 -4.07
N SER A 96 5.62 3.24 -4.87
CA SER A 96 5.54 4.47 -5.65
C SER A 96 4.51 5.43 -5.06
N ASN A 97 4.78 6.73 -5.17
CA ASN A 97 3.81 7.80 -4.89
C ASN A 97 3.47 8.61 -6.15
N SER A 98 3.79 8.08 -7.33
CA SER A 98 3.38 8.69 -8.60
C SER A 98 1.86 8.67 -8.75
N VAL A 99 1.34 9.71 -9.40
CA VAL A 99 -0.09 9.87 -9.68
C VAL A 99 -0.25 10.00 -11.18
N THR A 100 -1.06 9.13 -11.76
CA THR A 100 -1.47 9.19 -13.15
C THR A 100 -2.88 9.78 -13.20
N GLU A 101 -3.02 10.91 -13.90
CA GLU A 101 -4.32 11.54 -14.12
C GLU A 101 -5.16 10.70 -15.09
N VAL A 102 -6.42 10.48 -14.74
CA VAL A 102 -7.41 9.81 -15.58
C VAL A 102 -8.70 10.61 -15.62
N ASN A 103 -9.46 10.49 -16.72
CA ASN A 103 -10.71 11.21 -16.93
C ASN A 103 -11.94 10.28 -16.96
N SER A 104 -11.76 8.99 -16.67
CA SER A 104 -12.84 8.00 -16.58
C SER A 104 -13.69 8.20 -15.32
N ASP A 105 -14.99 8.02 -15.45
CA ASP A 105 -15.96 8.07 -14.35
C ASP A 105 -16.99 6.93 -14.50
N PRO A 106 -16.99 5.91 -13.62
CA PRO A 106 -16.02 5.72 -12.54
C PRO A 106 -14.62 5.38 -13.08
N VAL A 107 -13.59 5.63 -12.28
CA VAL A 107 -12.26 5.07 -12.54
C VAL A 107 -12.34 3.55 -12.39
N THR A 108 -11.73 2.79 -13.30
CA THR A 108 -11.79 1.32 -13.30
C THR A 108 -10.42 0.69 -13.46
N CYS A 109 -10.35 -0.62 -13.28
CA CYS A 109 -9.15 -1.40 -13.55
C CYS A 109 -8.71 -1.37 -15.03
N SER A 110 -9.57 -0.92 -15.95
CA SER A 110 -9.19 -0.71 -17.36
C SER A 110 -8.33 0.54 -17.57
N ASP A 111 -8.26 1.43 -16.58
CA ASP A 111 -7.46 2.67 -16.63
C ASP A 111 -6.04 2.48 -16.10
N VAL A 112 -5.71 1.29 -15.59
CA VAL A 112 -4.35 0.97 -15.13
C VAL A 112 -3.36 1.11 -16.28
N THR A 113 -2.24 1.77 -15.99
CA THR A 113 -1.16 2.01 -16.95
C THR A 113 0.08 1.22 -16.55
N ALA A 114 1.14 1.33 -17.34
CA ALA A 114 2.45 0.75 -17.00
C ALA A 114 3.20 1.53 -15.90
N ALA A 115 2.63 2.63 -15.38
CA ALA A 115 3.19 3.36 -14.25
C ALA A 115 2.74 2.76 -12.92
N ASP A 116 3.51 2.97 -11.86
CA ASP A 116 3.18 2.56 -10.49
C ASP A 116 2.47 3.69 -9.72
N GLY A 117 1.91 3.37 -8.55
CA GLY A 117 1.35 4.35 -7.61
C GLY A 117 -0.18 4.44 -7.69
N TYR A 118 -0.70 5.60 -8.11
CA TYR A 118 -2.14 5.89 -8.03
C TYR A 118 -2.73 6.36 -9.36
N LEU A 119 -3.98 5.98 -9.61
CA LEU A 119 -4.86 6.60 -10.61
C LEU A 119 -5.70 7.65 -9.91
N TYR A 120 -5.84 8.83 -10.50
CA TYR A 120 -6.63 9.90 -9.91
C TYR A 120 -7.46 10.66 -10.95
N ASN A 121 -8.75 10.82 -10.67
CA ASN A 121 -9.64 11.68 -11.44
C ASN A 121 -9.87 13.01 -10.69
N PRO A 122 -9.33 14.15 -11.16
CA PRO A 122 -9.49 15.46 -10.51
C PRO A 122 -10.90 16.03 -10.62
N SER A 123 -11.75 15.50 -11.50
CA SER A 123 -13.15 15.96 -11.64
C SER A 123 -14.07 15.33 -10.59
N THR A 124 -13.78 14.09 -10.17
CA THR A 124 -14.61 13.34 -9.21
C THR A 124 -13.94 13.14 -7.85
N GLY A 125 -12.64 13.40 -7.73
CA GLY A 125 -11.84 13.11 -6.54
C GLY A 125 -11.59 11.62 -6.33
N GLU A 126 -11.96 10.77 -7.28
CA GLU A 126 -11.74 9.32 -7.20
C GLU A 126 -10.25 9.00 -7.32
N ILE A 127 -9.74 8.25 -6.33
CA ILE A 127 -8.37 7.75 -6.32
C ILE A 127 -8.38 6.24 -6.11
N ARG A 128 -7.54 5.54 -6.88
CA ARG A 128 -7.36 4.08 -6.86
C ARG A 128 -5.88 3.74 -7.01
N TYR A 129 -5.51 2.50 -6.73
CA TYR A 129 -4.17 2.01 -7.05
C TYR A 129 -3.99 1.85 -8.56
N ASN A 130 -2.83 2.26 -9.07
CA ASN A 130 -2.43 2.04 -10.45
C ASN A 130 -1.67 0.71 -10.56
N ASN A 131 -2.38 -0.39 -10.35
CA ASN A 131 -1.78 -1.72 -10.38
C ASN A 131 -2.82 -2.76 -10.84
N SER A 132 -2.40 -3.65 -11.76
CA SER A 132 -3.24 -4.67 -12.39
C SER A 132 -3.22 -6.02 -11.68
N ASP A 133 -2.28 -6.23 -10.76
CA ASP A 133 -2.12 -7.47 -10.01
C ASP A 133 -3.25 -7.64 -8.99
N ASP A 134 -3.41 -8.86 -8.50
CA ASP A 134 -4.38 -9.18 -7.46
C ASP A 134 -3.77 -9.17 -6.04
N ASP A 135 -4.66 -9.09 -5.06
CA ASP A 135 -4.34 -8.97 -3.65
C ASP A 135 -4.02 -10.30 -2.94
N GLY A 136 -3.71 -11.35 -3.71
CA GLY A 136 -3.55 -12.73 -3.24
C GLY A 136 -4.89 -13.44 -2.99
N ALA A 137 -6.01 -12.71 -2.95
CA ALA A 137 -7.36 -13.23 -2.79
C ALA A 137 -8.22 -13.09 -4.06
N GLY A 138 -7.60 -12.67 -5.18
CA GLY A 138 -8.26 -12.56 -6.49
C GLY A 138 -8.95 -11.22 -6.76
N THR A 139 -8.79 -10.21 -5.89
CA THR A 139 -9.28 -8.85 -6.16
C THR A 139 -8.13 -7.99 -6.67
N GLN A 140 -8.29 -7.36 -7.83
CA GLN A 140 -7.25 -6.48 -8.39
C GLN A 140 -7.04 -5.24 -7.52
N TRP A 141 -5.78 -4.78 -7.41
CA TRP A 141 -5.45 -3.62 -6.58
C TRP A 141 -6.17 -2.33 -6.99
N CYS A 142 -6.36 -2.12 -8.30
CA CYS A 142 -7.16 -1.03 -8.87
C CYS A 142 -8.65 -1.04 -8.48
N ALA A 143 -9.17 -2.12 -7.88
CA ALA A 143 -10.53 -2.14 -7.37
C ALA A 143 -10.68 -1.44 -6.00
N TYR A 144 -9.56 -1.16 -5.31
CA TYR A 144 -9.52 -0.57 -3.97
C TYR A 144 -9.60 0.94 -3.92
#